data_AF-A0A165FQ93-F1
#
_entry.id   AF-A0A165FQ93-F1
#
_cell.length_a   1.000
_cell.length_b   1.000
_cell.length_c   1.000
_cell.angle_alpha   90.00
_cell.angle_beta   90.00
_cell.angle_gamma   90.00
#
_symmetry.space_group_name_H-M   'P 1'
#
loop_
_entity.id
_entity.type
_entity.pdbx_description
1 polymer ?
#
loop_
_entity_poly.entity_id
_entity_poly.type
_entity_poly.pdbx_seq_one_letter_code
_entity_poly.pdbx_strand_id
1 'polypeptide(L)'
;MFIACDLAAAGMRVRSMEIVNALVQTHSVPPSAVYHANLMSTDFSLIVLTMSVHSALHLGWRSTAGKLMIKALLEGPEDSREIAALAAEVLRMLVDVPDESDSGFSASILVQLMTRYSSYPIPHYLIQAFYAGTQLLNQPHLAEVVYSVSFAPQIAYPPPQGRLLVWFMKHLTKKSKNAHLARQLATHVVEAQIPLPVLDRGRFIGLIASQGFATQARALWERYALVESSNDGNFVVGSAGAMLRVVSLFTSLARRERSARLDNAEEEEKLPDSEVVDMAASMPLEGEDEAFPPREFCWPAQGPRLEPAKSVSTGNKPQSVDPASSADVTRAGAPTVDPAALGEVHGATPSEPIGHDTLDTCPSGAADHPQEHVGAPPSEKVPAPDAASTATVIEDGEADFKEFATRVFKTYYASRRPLIHAHHFELNALARAAFMLGRLEEGLQIFQLMLKRRQVPDLVDVNVVLEMLAQYNPTAAARVLERMVTVGQTMGTLIRGLIETDEDRRNDSRHALKTVQDLVDLLLKAGQIPSPNMGRDCVIAAMRTEDAEAAFWFWDMLMRDKVEWEDEMQTKLRKAIARLVRRHWRAGRVMDVHARMMLVQMRERPIMGRGPGRRVPERRRKAAAGGGKKS
;
A
#
# COMPACT_ATOMS: atom_id res chain seq x y z
N MET A 1 -21.36 -26.34 -28.71
CA MET A 1 -21.22 -24.87 -28.79
C MET A 1 -19.81 -24.46 -29.19
N PHE A 2 -18.75 -24.67 -28.37
CA PHE A 2 -17.36 -24.32 -28.76
C PHE A 2 -16.95 -24.81 -30.15
N ILE A 3 -17.14 -26.09 -30.45
CA ILE A 3 -16.81 -26.67 -31.76
C ILE A 3 -17.56 -25.96 -32.91
N ALA A 4 -18.82 -25.59 -32.70
CA ALA A 4 -19.60 -24.88 -33.73
C ALA A 4 -19.05 -23.47 -33.97
N CYS A 5 -18.69 -22.74 -32.91
CA CYS A 5 -18.04 -21.43 -33.02
C CYS A 5 -16.68 -21.52 -33.71
N ASP A 6 -15.86 -22.52 -33.34
CA ASP A 6 -14.51 -22.70 -33.92
C ASP A 6 -14.58 -23.03 -35.41
N LEU A 7 -15.52 -23.89 -35.81
CA LEU A 7 -15.76 -24.20 -37.22
C LEU A 7 -16.30 -23.00 -37.99
N ALA A 8 -17.16 -22.18 -37.37
CA ALA A 8 -17.67 -20.96 -38.00
C ALA A 8 -16.53 -19.95 -38.22
N ALA A 9 -15.71 -19.70 -37.20
CA ALA A 9 -14.55 -18.82 -37.26
C ALA A 9 -13.51 -19.30 -38.29
N ALA A 10 -13.36 -20.61 -38.48
CA ALA A 10 -12.52 -21.20 -39.52
C ALA A 10 -13.13 -21.18 -40.94
N GLY A 11 -14.31 -20.58 -41.13
CA GLY A 11 -15.01 -20.50 -42.42
C GLY A 11 -15.72 -21.80 -42.84
N MET A 12 -15.76 -22.81 -41.98
CA MET A 12 -16.39 -24.12 -42.27
C MET A 12 -17.91 -24.09 -42.03
N ARG A 13 -18.61 -23.24 -42.79
CA ARG A 13 -20.04 -22.93 -42.58
C ARG A 13 -20.95 -24.16 -42.53
N VAL A 14 -20.79 -25.09 -43.49
CA VAL A 14 -21.64 -26.29 -43.59
C VAL A 14 -21.54 -27.16 -42.33
N ARG A 15 -20.32 -27.48 -41.89
CA ARG A 15 -20.11 -28.33 -40.69
C ARG A 15 -20.55 -27.63 -39.41
N SER A 16 -20.32 -26.33 -39.31
CA SER A 16 -20.81 -25.55 -38.17
C SER A 16 -22.35 -25.58 -38.12
N MET A 17 -23.02 -25.39 -39.27
CA MET A 17 -24.48 -25.44 -39.36
C MET A 17 -25.05 -26.83 -39.05
N GLU A 18 -24.39 -27.91 -39.47
CA GLU A 18 -24.77 -29.27 -39.08
C GLU A 18 -24.80 -29.45 -37.56
N ILE A 19 -23.78 -28.95 -36.86
CA ILE A 19 -23.73 -28.99 -35.39
C ILE A 19 -24.81 -28.10 -34.78
N VAL A 20 -25.01 -26.88 -35.29
CA VAL A 20 -26.06 -25.98 -34.79
C VAL A 20 -27.44 -26.60 -34.97
N ASN A 21 -27.73 -27.17 -36.15
CA ASN A 21 -28.98 -27.87 -36.42
C ASN A 21 -29.20 -29.07 -35.49
N ALA A 22 -28.16 -29.87 -35.26
CA ALA A 22 -28.22 -30.96 -34.30
C ALA A 22 -28.55 -30.44 -32.88
N LEU A 23 -27.92 -29.36 -32.44
CA LEU A 23 -28.18 -28.75 -31.12
C LEU A 23 -29.60 -28.15 -31.02
N VAL A 24 -30.15 -27.62 -32.11
CA VAL A 24 -31.54 -27.14 -32.18
C VAL A 24 -32.52 -28.32 -32.11
N GLN A 25 -32.25 -29.40 -32.86
CA GLN A 25 -33.09 -30.61 -32.86
C GLN A 25 -33.09 -31.32 -31.50
N THR A 26 -31.97 -31.29 -30.76
CA THR A 26 -31.88 -31.83 -29.39
C THR A 26 -32.38 -30.86 -28.32
N HIS A 27 -33.02 -29.74 -28.69
CA HIS A 27 -33.49 -28.68 -27.79
C HIS A 27 -32.40 -28.10 -26.87
N SER A 28 -31.13 -28.23 -27.26
CA SER A 28 -29.99 -27.66 -26.53
C SER A 28 -29.76 -26.19 -26.86
N VAL A 29 -30.31 -25.71 -27.99
CA VAL A 29 -30.44 -24.30 -28.35
C VAL A 29 -31.91 -23.91 -28.17
N PRO A 30 -32.26 -23.10 -27.16
CA PRO A 30 -33.63 -22.67 -26.95
C PRO A 30 -34.07 -21.73 -28.10
N PRO A 31 -35.37 -21.71 -28.47
CA PRO A 31 -35.86 -20.82 -29.52
C PRO A 31 -35.52 -19.35 -29.27
N SER A 32 -35.53 -18.90 -28.02
CA SER A 32 -35.13 -17.54 -27.63
C SER A 32 -33.71 -17.18 -28.10
N ALA A 33 -32.75 -18.10 -28.02
CA ALA A 33 -31.39 -17.87 -28.49
C ALA A 33 -31.30 -17.72 -30.02
N VAL A 34 -32.22 -18.36 -30.76
CA VAL A 34 -32.35 -18.17 -32.22
C VAL A 34 -32.92 -16.80 -32.53
N TYR A 35 -33.93 -16.35 -31.78
CA TYR A 35 -34.55 -15.03 -31.96
C TYR A 35 -33.60 -13.86 -31.66
N HIS A 36 -32.71 -14.01 -30.67
CA HIS A 36 -31.70 -13.00 -30.36
C HIS A 36 -30.54 -12.98 -31.34
N ALA A 37 -30.34 -14.04 -32.11
CA ALA A 37 -29.33 -14.03 -33.16
C ALA A 37 -29.78 -13.10 -34.29
N ASN A 38 -28.93 -12.14 -34.64
CA ASN A 38 -29.16 -11.28 -35.80
C ASN A 38 -28.97 -12.11 -37.08
N LEU A 39 -30.02 -12.84 -37.49
CA LEU A 39 -30.01 -13.65 -38.71
C LEU A 39 -29.79 -12.82 -39.99
N MET A 40 -29.94 -11.50 -39.89
CA MET A 40 -29.66 -10.56 -40.99
C MET A 40 -28.18 -10.18 -41.08
N SER A 41 -27.35 -10.54 -40.10
CA SER A 41 -25.90 -10.31 -40.18
C SER A 41 -25.29 -11.14 -41.30
N THR A 42 -24.43 -10.52 -42.11
CA THR A 42 -23.67 -11.23 -43.15
C THR A 42 -22.55 -12.08 -42.58
N ASP A 43 -22.21 -11.88 -41.29
CA ASP A 43 -21.18 -12.65 -40.60
C ASP A 43 -21.78 -13.89 -39.94
N PHE A 44 -21.65 -15.02 -40.64
CA PHE A 44 -22.07 -16.32 -40.13
C PHE A 44 -21.41 -16.68 -38.78
N SER A 45 -20.16 -16.29 -38.56
CA SER A 45 -19.45 -16.57 -37.30
C SER A 45 -20.11 -15.86 -36.13
N LEU A 46 -20.53 -14.61 -36.33
CA LEU A 46 -21.24 -13.83 -35.33
C LEU A 46 -22.64 -14.41 -35.03
N ILE A 47 -23.36 -14.90 -36.05
CA ILE A 47 -24.66 -15.57 -35.85
C ILE A 47 -24.48 -16.79 -34.93
N VAL A 48 -23.55 -17.68 -35.26
CA VAL A 48 -23.28 -18.89 -34.47
C VAL A 48 -22.79 -18.57 -33.07
N LEU A 49 -21.94 -17.54 -32.92
CA LEU A 49 -21.48 -17.05 -31.62
C LEU A 49 -22.65 -16.55 -30.77
N THR A 50 -23.48 -15.66 -31.32
CA THR A 50 -24.64 -15.07 -30.62
C THR A 50 -25.59 -16.17 -30.15
N MET A 51 -25.96 -17.08 -31.04
CA MET A 51 -26.79 -18.25 -30.69
C MET A 51 -26.17 -19.07 -29.57
N SER A 52 -24.86 -19.37 -29.65
CA SER A 52 -24.16 -20.19 -28.66
C SER A 52 -24.08 -19.51 -27.29
N VAL A 53 -23.82 -18.20 -27.27
CA VAL A 53 -23.75 -17.40 -26.04
C VAL A 53 -25.11 -17.33 -25.36
N HIS A 54 -26.18 -16.98 -26.07
CA HIS A 54 -27.53 -16.92 -25.48
C HIS A 54 -28.01 -18.29 -25.02
N SER A 55 -27.69 -19.36 -25.76
CA SER A 55 -28.01 -20.72 -25.35
C SER A 55 -27.28 -21.10 -24.05
N ALA A 56 -25.99 -20.78 -23.94
CA ALA A 56 -25.22 -21.00 -22.72
C ALA A 56 -25.79 -20.21 -21.53
N LEU A 57 -26.18 -18.95 -21.72
CA LEU A 57 -26.81 -18.13 -20.69
C LEU A 57 -28.16 -18.69 -20.24
N HIS A 58 -29.01 -19.11 -21.19
CA HIS A 58 -30.32 -19.71 -20.89
C HIS A 58 -30.19 -21.03 -20.11
N LEU A 59 -29.16 -21.83 -20.38
CA LEU A 59 -28.88 -23.07 -19.65
C LEU A 59 -28.16 -22.83 -18.30
N GLY A 60 -27.89 -21.58 -17.93
CA GLY A 60 -27.16 -21.24 -16.71
C GLY A 60 -25.65 -21.51 -16.79
N TRP A 61 -25.11 -21.82 -17.97
CA TRP A 61 -23.68 -22.09 -18.19
C TRP A 61 -22.87 -20.79 -18.34
N ARG A 62 -22.93 -19.94 -17.32
CA ARG A 62 -22.35 -18.59 -17.30
C ARG A 62 -20.85 -18.57 -17.59
N SER A 63 -20.08 -19.47 -16.99
CA SER A 63 -18.64 -19.62 -17.26
C SER A 63 -18.34 -19.99 -18.72
N THR A 64 -19.22 -20.74 -19.38
CA THR A 64 -19.08 -21.08 -20.80
C THR A 64 -19.36 -19.87 -21.68
N ALA A 65 -20.41 -19.11 -21.38
CA ALA A 65 -20.70 -17.85 -22.07
C ALA A 65 -19.55 -16.85 -21.93
N GLY A 66 -19.00 -16.68 -20.73
CA GLY A 66 -17.84 -15.82 -20.47
C GLY A 66 -16.60 -16.23 -21.27
N LYS A 67 -16.27 -17.53 -21.33
CA LYS A 67 -15.16 -18.06 -22.13
C LYS A 67 -15.35 -17.81 -23.64
N LEU A 68 -16.54 -18.10 -24.15
CA LEU A 68 -16.87 -17.85 -25.56
C LEU A 68 -16.73 -16.36 -25.89
N MET A 69 -17.22 -15.50 -25.00
CA MET A 69 -17.16 -14.05 -25.22
C MET A 69 -15.73 -13.51 -25.18
N ILE A 70 -14.90 -13.95 -24.23
CA ILE A 70 -13.49 -13.52 -24.19
C ILE A 70 -12.75 -13.96 -25.45
N LYS A 71 -12.96 -15.19 -25.90
CA LYS A 71 -12.37 -15.68 -27.15
C LYS A 71 -12.78 -14.80 -28.33
N ALA A 72 -14.07 -14.51 -28.46
CA ALA A 72 -14.58 -13.65 -29.53
C ALA A 72 -14.07 -12.20 -29.44
N LEU A 73 -13.90 -11.64 -28.24
CA LEU A 73 -13.30 -10.31 -28.06
C LEU A 73 -11.81 -10.29 -28.45
N LEU A 74 -11.09 -11.39 -28.24
CA LEU A 74 -9.67 -11.54 -28.58
C LEU A 74 -9.43 -11.80 -30.07
N GLU A 75 -10.29 -12.59 -30.72
CA GLU A 75 -10.12 -12.98 -32.13
C GLU A 75 -10.91 -12.10 -33.10
N GLY A 76 -11.94 -11.40 -32.61
CA GLY A 76 -12.82 -10.56 -33.41
C GLY A 76 -12.19 -9.25 -33.90
N PRO A 77 -12.78 -8.62 -34.93
CA PRO A 77 -12.35 -7.32 -35.41
C PRO A 77 -12.64 -6.23 -34.36
N GLU A 78 -11.66 -5.34 -34.14
CA GLU A 78 -11.64 -4.36 -33.04
C GLU A 78 -12.80 -3.35 -33.08
N ASP A 79 -13.36 -3.10 -34.26
CA ASP A 79 -14.46 -2.15 -34.47
C ASP A 79 -15.85 -2.81 -34.50
N SER A 80 -15.97 -4.10 -34.17
CA SER A 80 -17.28 -4.77 -34.19
C SER A 80 -18.18 -4.32 -33.04
N ARG A 81 -19.05 -3.36 -33.34
CA ARG A 81 -20.11 -2.90 -32.43
C ARG A 81 -21.03 -4.05 -31.99
N GLU A 82 -21.26 -5.04 -32.84
CA GLU A 82 -22.15 -6.18 -32.55
C GLU A 82 -21.52 -7.13 -31.51
N ILE A 83 -20.22 -7.42 -31.63
CA ILE A 83 -19.47 -8.21 -30.63
C ILE A 83 -19.43 -7.46 -29.29
N ALA A 84 -19.18 -6.15 -29.31
CA ALA A 84 -19.15 -5.34 -28.09
C ALA A 84 -20.52 -5.28 -27.40
N ALA A 85 -21.62 -5.17 -28.16
CA ALA A 85 -22.98 -5.21 -27.63
C ALA A 85 -23.32 -6.56 -26.99
N LEU A 86 -22.99 -7.67 -27.66
CA LEU A 86 -23.16 -9.02 -27.11
C LEU A 86 -22.34 -9.21 -25.84
N ALA A 87 -21.10 -8.70 -25.80
CA ALA A 87 -20.25 -8.75 -24.62
C ALA A 87 -20.83 -7.98 -23.43
N ALA A 88 -21.43 -6.81 -23.66
CA ALA A 88 -22.11 -6.05 -22.62
C ALA A 88 -23.33 -6.80 -22.06
N GLU A 89 -24.05 -7.55 -22.90
CA GLU A 89 -25.15 -8.39 -22.44
C GLU A 89 -24.68 -9.59 -21.61
N VAL A 90 -23.62 -10.28 -22.05
CA VAL A 90 -22.99 -11.34 -21.25
C VAL A 90 -22.53 -10.78 -19.92
N LEU A 91 -21.86 -9.63 -19.93
CA LEU A 91 -21.40 -8.96 -18.72
C LEU A 91 -22.56 -8.66 -17.77
N ARG A 92 -23.69 -8.14 -18.28
CA ARG A 92 -24.91 -7.90 -17.49
C ARG A 92 -25.35 -9.15 -16.73
N MET A 93 -25.34 -10.30 -17.38
CA MET A 93 -25.73 -11.57 -16.75
C MET A 93 -24.71 -12.09 -15.74
N LEU A 94 -23.42 -11.84 -15.97
CA LEU A 94 -22.35 -12.26 -15.05
C LEU A 94 -22.28 -11.40 -13.79
N VAL A 95 -22.60 -10.10 -13.88
CA VAL A 95 -22.56 -9.17 -12.73
C VAL A 95 -23.82 -9.17 -11.88
N ASP A 96 -24.95 -9.66 -12.40
CA ASP A 96 -26.24 -9.69 -11.68
C ASP A 96 -26.22 -10.64 -10.48
N VAL A 97 -25.63 -11.83 -10.66
CA VAL A 97 -25.43 -12.82 -9.59
C VAL A 97 -23.97 -13.25 -9.59
N PRO A 98 -23.07 -12.45 -9.00
CA PRO A 98 -21.63 -12.66 -9.15
C PRO A 98 -21.18 -13.95 -8.45
N ASP A 99 -20.48 -14.80 -9.18
CA ASP A 99 -19.74 -15.96 -8.69
C ASP A 99 -18.22 -15.71 -8.74
N GLU A 100 -17.44 -16.51 -8.01
CA GLU A 100 -15.97 -16.43 -8.03
C GLU A 100 -15.40 -16.61 -9.44
N SER A 101 -15.97 -17.52 -10.23
CA SER A 101 -15.55 -17.76 -11.61
C SER A 101 -16.04 -16.67 -12.57
N ASP A 102 -17.28 -16.22 -12.40
CA ASP A 102 -17.92 -15.19 -13.24
C ASP A 102 -17.23 -13.82 -13.10
N SER A 103 -16.70 -13.50 -11.94
CA SER A 103 -15.99 -12.23 -11.69
C SER A 103 -14.71 -12.11 -12.50
N GLY A 104 -13.95 -13.20 -12.65
CA GLY A 104 -12.74 -13.24 -13.49
C GLY A 104 -13.06 -13.04 -14.98
N PHE A 105 -14.15 -13.64 -15.47
CA PHE A 105 -14.62 -13.42 -16.83
C PHE A 105 -15.14 -12.00 -17.03
N SER A 106 -15.90 -11.46 -16.07
CA SER A 106 -16.42 -10.09 -16.10
C SER A 106 -15.29 -9.06 -16.17
N ALA A 107 -14.25 -9.22 -15.35
CA ALA A 107 -13.07 -8.37 -15.37
C ALA A 107 -12.37 -8.41 -16.74
N SER A 108 -12.20 -9.63 -17.30
CA SER A 108 -11.55 -9.81 -18.60
C SER A 108 -12.35 -9.18 -19.73
N ILE A 109 -13.68 -9.36 -19.75
CA ILE A 109 -14.58 -8.75 -20.73
C ILE A 109 -14.50 -7.22 -20.63
N LEU A 110 -14.59 -6.64 -19.42
CA LEU A 110 -14.46 -5.21 -19.20
C LEU A 110 -13.14 -4.65 -19.71
N VAL A 111 -12.02 -5.32 -19.39
CA VAL A 111 -10.69 -4.90 -19.88
C VAL A 111 -10.64 -4.90 -21.41
N GLN A 112 -11.13 -5.95 -22.06
CA GLN A 112 -11.15 -6.02 -23.53
C GLN A 112 -12.04 -4.94 -24.15
N LEU A 113 -13.23 -4.70 -23.58
CA LEU A 113 -14.12 -3.63 -24.03
C LEU A 113 -13.47 -2.25 -23.89
N MET A 114 -12.79 -1.97 -22.77
CA MET A 114 -12.14 -0.68 -22.53
C MET A 114 -10.88 -0.45 -23.39
N THR A 115 -10.15 -1.52 -23.72
CA THR A 115 -8.84 -1.42 -24.39
C THR A 115 -8.88 -1.65 -25.90
N ARG A 116 -9.70 -2.56 -26.38
CA ARG A 116 -9.81 -2.90 -27.82
C ARG A 116 -11.04 -2.32 -28.48
N TYR A 117 -12.17 -2.29 -27.76
CA TYR A 117 -13.45 -1.80 -28.28
C TYR A 117 -13.80 -0.43 -27.69
N SER A 118 -12.82 0.47 -27.61
CA SER A 118 -12.94 1.75 -26.91
C SER A 118 -13.96 2.72 -27.53
N SER A 119 -14.44 2.45 -28.75
CA SER A 119 -15.54 3.16 -29.41
C SER A 119 -16.92 2.80 -28.85
N TYR A 120 -17.04 1.65 -28.16
CA TYR A 120 -18.30 1.20 -27.57
C TYR A 120 -18.45 1.73 -26.12
N PRO A 121 -19.46 2.58 -25.84
CA PRO A 121 -19.66 3.10 -24.50
C PRO A 121 -20.24 2.02 -23.58
N ILE A 122 -19.46 1.56 -22.60
CA ILE A 122 -19.94 0.59 -21.60
C ILE A 122 -20.90 1.31 -20.63
N PRO A 123 -22.14 0.81 -20.45
CA PRO A 123 -23.07 1.40 -19.50
C PRO A 123 -22.50 1.49 -18.07
N HIS A 124 -22.58 2.67 -17.45
CA HIS A 124 -22.02 2.93 -16.11
C HIS A 124 -22.52 1.96 -15.04
N TYR A 125 -23.79 1.55 -15.11
CA TYR A 125 -24.38 0.64 -14.12
C TYR A 125 -23.71 -0.75 -14.14
N LEU A 126 -23.20 -1.22 -15.28
CA LEU A 126 -22.49 -2.50 -15.38
C LEU A 126 -21.14 -2.45 -14.65
N ILE A 127 -20.43 -1.33 -14.78
CA ILE A 127 -19.15 -1.11 -14.09
C ILE A 127 -19.37 -1.01 -12.58
N GLN A 128 -20.40 -0.30 -12.15
CA GLN A 128 -20.75 -0.24 -10.72
C GLN A 128 -21.20 -1.60 -10.17
N ALA A 129 -22.00 -2.35 -10.93
CA ALA A 129 -22.41 -3.71 -10.56
C ALA A 129 -21.20 -4.65 -10.44
N PHE A 130 -20.24 -4.55 -11.35
CA PHE A 130 -18.98 -5.29 -11.27
C PHE A 130 -18.18 -4.94 -10.00
N TYR A 131 -18.04 -3.65 -9.66
CA TYR A 131 -17.37 -3.26 -8.42
C TYR A 131 -18.09 -3.74 -7.16
N ALA A 132 -19.43 -3.72 -7.16
CA ALA A 132 -20.22 -4.28 -6.07
C ALA A 132 -20.02 -5.80 -5.93
N GLY A 133 -20.04 -6.54 -7.05
CA GLY A 133 -19.81 -7.98 -7.08
C GLY A 133 -18.41 -8.37 -6.58
N THR A 134 -17.37 -7.66 -7.03
CA THR A 134 -16.00 -7.90 -6.55
C THR A 134 -15.82 -7.55 -5.07
N GLN A 135 -16.56 -6.57 -4.52
CA GLN A 135 -16.60 -6.33 -3.08
C GLN A 135 -17.27 -7.48 -2.34
N LEU A 136 -18.43 -7.93 -2.81
CA LEU A 136 -19.21 -9.03 -2.20
C LEU A 136 -18.37 -10.31 -2.09
N LEU A 137 -17.62 -10.64 -3.15
CA LEU A 137 -16.74 -11.80 -3.22
C LEU A 137 -15.34 -11.54 -2.63
N ASN A 138 -15.08 -10.34 -2.11
CA ASN A 138 -13.78 -9.93 -1.57
C ASN A 138 -12.61 -10.19 -2.56
N GLN A 139 -12.81 -9.86 -3.84
CA GLN A 139 -11.84 -9.97 -4.93
C GLN A 139 -11.35 -8.58 -5.41
N PRO A 140 -10.70 -7.78 -4.55
CA PRO A 140 -10.31 -6.41 -4.89
C PRO A 140 -9.24 -6.30 -5.99
N HIS A 141 -8.49 -7.38 -6.25
CA HIS A 141 -7.49 -7.41 -7.31
C HIS A 141 -8.12 -7.32 -8.71
N LEU A 142 -9.34 -7.86 -8.90
CA LEU A 142 -10.07 -7.73 -10.17
C LEU A 142 -10.59 -6.31 -10.37
N ALA A 143 -11.08 -5.67 -9.29
CA ALA A 143 -11.43 -4.25 -9.31
C ALA A 143 -10.22 -3.38 -9.66
N GLU A 144 -9.03 -3.71 -9.15
CA GLU A 144 -7.78 -3.02 -9.47
C GLU A 144 -7.41 -3.12 -10.95
N VAL A 145 -7.50 -4.33 -11.54
CA VAL A 145 -7.24 -4.56 -12.97
C VAL A 145 -8.19 -3.75 -13.85
N VAL A 146 -9.50 -3.83 -13.63
CA VAL A 146 -10.48 -3.05 -14.41
C VAL A 146 -10.27 -1.55 -14.21
N TYR A 147 -10.03 -1.10 -12.97
CA TYR A 147 -9.81 0.31 -12.70
C TYR A 147 -8.56 0.84 -13.43
N SER A 148 -7.48 0.07 -13.49
CA SER A 148 -6.23 0.50 -14.15
C SER A 148 -6.39 0.82 -15.64
N VAL A 149 -7.37 0.23 -16.31
CA VAL A 149 -7.66 0.48 -17.74
C VAL A 149 -8.84 1.44 -17.97
N SER A 150 -9.54 1.83 -16.90
CA SER A 150 -10.73 2.70 -16.95
C SER A 150 -10.44 4.16 -17.32
N PHE A 151 -9.16 4.53 -17.40
CA PHE A 151 -8.66 5.88 -17.67
C PHE A 151 -8.15 6.05 -19.11
N ALA A 152 -8.53 5.17 -20.03
CA ALA A 152 -8.15 5.33 -21.42
C ALA A 152 -8.60 6.72 -21.95
N PRO A 153 -7.80 7.40 -22.79
CA PRO A 153 -7.99 8.80 -23.16
C PRO A 153 -9.30 9.09 -23.92
N GLN A 154 -10.00 8.07 -24.40
CA GLN A 154 -11.20 8.20 -25.23
C GLN A 154 -12.49 8.24 -24.39
N ILE A 155 -12.63 7.37 -23.40
CA ILE A 155 -13.82 7.27 -22.55
C ILE A 155 -13.37 7.06 -21.11
N ALA A 156 -13.57 8.07 -20.27
CA ALA A 156 -13.31 7.99 -18.84
C ALA A 156 -14.49 7.30 -18.15
N TYR A 157 -14.24 6.14 -17.56
CA TYR A 157 -15.27 5.40 -16.82
C TYR A 157 -15.29 5.78 -15.34
N PRO A 158 -16.47 5.76 -14.69
CA PRO A 158 -16.58 6.19 -13.30
C PRO A 158 -15.85 5.22 -12.36
N PRO A 159 -15.14 5.72 -11.32
CA PRO A 159 -14.57 4.87 -10.28
C PRO A 159 -15.68 4.16 -9.47
N PRO A 160 -15.34 3.20 -8.60
CA PRO A 160 -16.31 2.66 -7.64
C PRO A 160 -17.02 3.79 -6.88
N GLN A 161 -18.28 3.63 -6.49
CA GLN A 161 -19.03 4.68 -5.79
C GLN A 161 -19.44 4.29 -4.36
N GLY A 162 -19.82 5.30 -3.56
CA GLY A 162 -20.34 5.08 -2.21
C GLY A 162 -19.33 4.39 -1.29
N ARG A 163 -19.77 3.33 -0.60
CA ARG A 163 -18.92 2.56 0.34
C ARG A 163 -17.80 1.78 -0.39
N LEU A 164 -17.97 1.52 -1.69
CA LEU A 164 -16.98 0.81 -2.51
C LEU A 164 -15.69 1.62 -2.62
N LEU A 165 -15.77 2.95 -2.64
CA LEU A 165 -14.59 3.84 -2.69
C LEU A 165 -13.62 3.57 -1.54
N VAL A 166 -14.13 3.47 -0.32
CA VAL A 166 -13.31 3.30 0.88
C VAL A 166 -12.74 1.90 0.97
N TRP A 167 -13.52 0.90 0.59
CA TRP A 167 -13.06 -0.48 0.48
C TRP A 167 -11.91 -0.59 -0.53
N PHE A 168 -12.08 0.01 -1.71
CA PHE A 168 -11.11 -0.06 -2.79
C PHE A 168 -9.85 0.74 -2.47
N MET A 169 -9.99 1.97 -1.97
CA MET A 169 -8.85 2.78 -1.49
C MET A 169 -8.07 2.06 -0.38
N LYS A 170 -8.75 1.36 0.55
CA LYS A 170 -8.07 0.55 1.58
C LYS A 170 -7.26 -0.59 0.96
N HIS A 171 -7.78 -1.25 -0.07
CA HIS A 171 -7.04 -2.29 -0.79
C HIS A 171 -5.79 -1.72 -1.47
N LEU A 172 -5.94 -0.65 -2.27
CA LEU A 172 -4.84 -0.01 -2.98
C LEU A 172 -3.71 0.43 -2.04
N THR A 173 -4.07 0.97 -0.88
CA THR A 173 -3.10 1.52 0.09
C THR A 173 -2.48 0.47 1.01
N LYS A 174 -3.24 -0.55 1.45
CA LYS A 174 -2.77 -1.50 2.47
C LYS A 174 -2.40 -2.87 1.93
N LYS A 175 -3.13 -3.37 0.92
CA LYS A 175 -2.98 -4.73 0.39
C LYS A 175 -2.07 -4.74 -0.83
N SER A 176 -2.44 -4.07 -1.92
CA SER A 176 -1.62 -4.06 -3.14
C SER A 176 -0.47 -3.06 -3.09
N LYS A 177 -0.56 -2.04 -2.22
CA LYS A 177 0.43 -0.95 -2.09
C LYS A 177 0.65 -0.20 -3.42
N ASN A 178 -0.38 -0.13 -4.26
CA ASN A 178 -0.34 0.55 -5.54
C ASN A 178 -0.59 2.06 -5.35
N ALA A 179 0.46 2.79 -4.96
CA ALA A 179 0.38 4.22 -4.66
C ALA A 179 -0.05 5.06 -5.86
N HIS A 180 0.28 4.63 -7.09
CA HIS A 180 -0.10 5.33 -8.32
C HIS A 180 -1.61 5.31 -8.55
N LEU A 181 -2.23 4.12 -8.57
CA LEU A 181 -3.69 3.99 -8.74
C LEU A 181 -4.44 4.62 -7.56
N ALA A 182 -3.91 4.52 -6.33
CA ALA A 182 -4.50 5.18 -5.17
C ALA A 182 -4.53 6.71 -5.33
N ARG A 183 -3.46 7.30 -5.87
CA ARG A 183 -3.40 8.74 -6.16
C ARG A 183 -4.40 9.12 -7.25
N GLN A 184 -4.46 8.35 -8.35
CA GLN A 184 -5.43 8.59 -9.42
C GLN A 184 -6.88 8.53 -8.91
N LEU A 185 -7.21 7.55 -8.06
CA LEU A 185 -8.52 7.48 -7.40
C LEU A 185 -8.81 8.69 -6.52
N ALA A 186 -7.83 9.15 -5.73
CA ALA A 186 -8.01 10.35 -4.93
C ALA A 186 -8.24 11.59 -5.82
N THR A 187 -7.48 11.73 -6.90
CA THR A 187 -7.63 12.82 -7.88
C THR A 187 -9.02 12.81 -8.52
N HIS A 188 -9.48 11.65 -9.01
CA HIS A 188 -10.81 11.50 -9.59
C HIS A 188 -11.94 11.89 -8.62
N VAL A 189 -11.84 11.49 -7.36
CA VAL A 189 -12.85 11.85 -6.35
C VAL A 189 -12.91 13.37 -6.11
N VAL A 190 -11.77 14.06 -6.18
CA VAL A 190 -11.68 15.51 -6.03
C VAL A 190 -12.19 16.22 -7.28
N GLU A 191 -11.63 15.91 -8.44
CA GLU A 191 -11.91 16.61 -9.70
C GLU A 191 -13.35 16.41 -10.18
N ALA A 192 -13.83 15.15 -10.18
CA ALA A 192 -15.20 14.84 -10.57
C ALA A 192 -16.23 15.08 -9.44
N GLN A 193 -15.80 15.67 -8.32
CA GLN A 193 -16.65 16.01 -7.18
C GLN A 193 -17.50 14.84 -6.66
N ILE A 194 -16.96 13.61 -6.70
CA ILE A 194 -17.71 12.40 -6.37
C ILE A 194 -18.11 12.41 -4.89
N PRO A 195 -19.41 12.22 -4.56
CA PRO A 195 -19.88 12.27 -3.19
C PRO A 195 -19.39 11.06 -2.39
N LEU A 196 -18.78 11.32 -1.23
CA LEU A 196 -18.42 10.30 -0.26
C LEU A 196 -19.57 10.07 0.73
N PRO A 197 -19.90 8.81 1.10
CA PRO A 197 -20.85 8.53 2.16
C PRO A 197 -20.43 9.25 3.45
N VAL A 198 -21.38 9.90 4.12
CA VAL A 198 -21.13 10.77 5.27
C VAL A 198 -20.25 10.10 6.33
N LEU A 199 -20.57 8.85 6.69
CA LEU A 199 -19.85 8.05 7.70
C LEU A 199 -18.41 7.67 7.29
N ASP A 200 -18.12 7.70 6.00
CA ASP A 200 -16.86 7.23 5.43
C ASP A 200 -15.90 8.38 5.06
N ARG A 201 -16.38 9.64 5.03
CA ARG A 201 -15.59 10.82 4.62
C ARG A 201 -14.28 10.93 5.40
N GLY A 202 -14.33 10.96 6.74
CA GLY A 202 -13.14 11.06 7.58
C GLY A 202 -12.18 9.88 7.37
N ARG A 203 -12.70 8.66 7.21
CA ARG A 203 -11.89 7.47 6.96
C ARG A 203 -11.16 7.53 5.62
N PHE A 204 -11.84 7.97 4.56
CA PHE A 204 -11.26 8.11 3.23
C PHE A 204 -10.17 9.19 3.21
N ILE A 205 -10.43 10.36 3.80
CA ILE A 205 -9.45 11.44 3.95
C ILE A 205 -8.22 10.95 4.72
N GLY A 206 -8.41 10.21 5.82
CA GLY A 206 -7.31 9.63 6.60
C GLY A 206 -6.47 8.62 5.81
N LEU A 207 -7.08 7.83 4.91
CA LEU A 207 -6.35 6.91 4.01
C LEU A 207 -5.50 7.70 3.01
N ILE A 208 -6.07 8.71 2.36
CA ILE A 208 -5.36 9.59 1.40
C ILE A 208 -4.18 10.29 2.08
N ALA A 209 -4.41 10.89 3.24
CA ALA A 209 -3.37 11.56 4.01
C ALA A 209 -2.25 10.59 4.44
N SER A 210 -2.59 9.34 4.78
CA SER A 210 -1.59 8.31 5.13
C SER A 210 -0.65 7.92 3.98
N GLN A 211 -1.03 8.19 2.73
CA GLN A 211 -0.21 7.95 1.54
C GLN A 211 0.60 9.18 1.09
N GLY A 212 0.46 10.31 1.78
CA GLY A 212 1.14 11.55 1.40
C GLY A 212 0.47 12.32 0.26
N PHE A 213 -0.79 12.06 -0.07
CA PHE A 213 -1.53 12.76 -1.12
C PHE A 213 -2.10 14.08 -0.60
N ALA A 214 -1.22 15.07 -0.38
CA ALA A 214 -1.55 16.29 0.35
C ALA A 214 -2.62 17.15 -0.33
N THR A 215 -2.48 17.41 -1.64
CA THR A 215 -3.44 18.22 -2.41
C THR A 215 -4.85 17.67 -2.33
N GLN A 216 -5.01 16.35 -2.54
CA GLN A 216 -6.30 15.68 -2.49
C GLN A 216 -6.85 15.62 -1.06
N ALA A 217 -5.99 15.36 -0.07
CA ALA A 217 -6.40 15.34 1.34
C ALA A 217 -6.93 16.70 1.81
N ARG A 218 -6.25 17.80 1.44
CA ARG A 218 -6.69 19.17 1.75
C ARG A 218 -8.01 19.50 1.06
N ALA A 219 -8.10 19.29 -0.24
CA ALA A 219 -9.30 19.60 -1.01
C ALA A 219 -10.54 18.88 -0.46
N LEU A 220 -10.42 17.58 -0.13
CA LEU A 220 -11.53 16.83 0.46
C LEU A 220 -11.85 17.27 1.90
N TRP A 221 -10.82 17.57 2.70
CA TRP A 221 -11.05 18.06 4.06
C TRP A 221 -11.78 19.40 4.05
N GLU A 222 -11.31 20.38 3.27
CA GLU A 222 -11.95 21.69 3.14
C GLU A 222 -13.37 21.56 2.59
N ARG A 223 -13.56 20.77 1.53
CA ARG A 223 -14.88 20.53 0.93
C ARG A 223 -15.90 20.00 1.94
N TYR A 224 -15.52 19.08 2.82
CA TYR A 224 -16.47 18.44 3.74
C TYR A 224 -16.48 19.02 5.15
N ALA A 225 -15.43 19.72 5.59
CA ALA A 225 -15.37 20.34 6.91
C ALA A 225 -16.07 21.71 6.94
N LEU A 226 -16.11 22.44 5.82
CA LEU A 226 -16.62 23.81 5.73
C LEU A 226 -18.10 23.90 5.31
N VAL A 227 -18.80 22.78 5.13
CA VAL A 227 -20.23 22.82 4.76
C VAL A 227 -21.05 23.19 6.00
N GLU A 228 -21.21 24.49 6.25
CA GLU A 228 -21.94 25.03 7.41
C GLU A 228 -23.41 24.61 7.44
N SER A 229 -23.99 24.31 6.27
CA SER A 229 -25.41 24.00 6.13
C SER A 229 -25.79 22.55 6.49
N SER A 230 -24.82 21.65 6.68
CA SER A 230 -25.13 20.25 7.01
C SER A 230 -24.39 19.77 8.26
N ASN A 231 -25.14 19.06 9.12
CA ASN A 231 -24.58 18.31 10.26
C ASN A 231 -23.52 17.28 9.83
N ASP A 232 -23.34 17.07 8.52
CA ASP A 232 -22.36 16.16 7.95
C ASP A 232 -20.91 16.58 8.23
N GLY A 233 -20.62 17.88 8.38
CA GLY A 233 -19.26 18.37 8.63
C GLY A 233 -18.64 17.75 9.89
N ASN A 234 -19.49 17.44 10.88
CA ASN A 234 -19.10 16.79 12.12
C ASN A 234 -18.51 15.39 11.93
N PHE A 235 -18.82 14.68 10.85
CA PHE A 235 -18.23 13.35 10.58
C PHE A 235 -16.79 13.44 10.07
N VAL A 236 -16.41 14.56 9.46
CA VAL A 236 -15.02 14.82 9.03
C VAL A 236 -14.24 15.49 10.15
N VAL A 237 -14.78 16.59 10.67
CA VAL A 237 -14.16 17.36 11.75
C VAL A 237 -14.06 16.54 13.03
N GLY A 238 -15.01 15.64 13.30
CA GLY A 238 -14.96 14.72 14.43
C GLY A 238 -14.06 13.50 14.21
N SER A 239 -13.52 13.25 13.02
CA SER A 239 -12.73 12.03 12.79
C SER A 239 -11.30 12.17 13.33
N ALA A 240 -11.01 11.57 14.49
CA ALA A 240 -9.69 11.65 15.13
C ALA A 240 -8.58 11.07 14.24
N GLY A 241 -8.89 9.98 13.53
CA GLY A 241 -7.97 9.36 12.60
C GLY A 241 -7.67 10.23 11.38
N ALA A 242 -8.68 10.93 10.83
CA ALA A 242 -8.49 11.87 9.73
C ALA A 242 -7.63 13.05 10.17
N MET A 243 -8.01 13.68 11.30
CA MET A 243 -7.30 14.81 11.87
C MET A 243 -5.82 14.49 12.09
N LEU A 244 -5.50 13.38 12.77
CA LEU A 244 -4.11 12.98 13.03
C LEU A 244 -3.30 12.80 11.75
N ARG A 245 -3.88 12.12 10.75
CA ARG A 245 -3.17 11.84 9.49
C ARG A 245 -2.94 13.10 8.68
N VAL A 246 -3.92 14.00 8.63
CA VAL A 246 -3.80 15.29 7.93
C VAL A 246 -2.78 16.19 8.64
N VAL A 247 -2.87 16.36 9.96
CA VAL A 247 -1.90 17.16 10.73
C VAL A 247 -0.49 16.62 10.57
N SER A 248 -0.31 15.30 10.69
CA SER A 248 0.99 14.64 10.50
C SER A 248 1.57 14.89 9.11
N LEU A 249 0.75 14.72 8.06
CA LEU A 249 1.17 14.95 6.67
C LEU A 249 1.66 16.39 6.48
N PHE A 250 0.83 17.37 6.81
CA PHE A 250 1.16 18.78 6.55
C PHE A 250 2.28 19.32 7.45
N THR A 251 2.41 18.81 8.68
CA THR A 251 3.59 19.10 9.52
C THR A 251 4.87 18.54 8.90
N SER A 252 4.81 17.33 8.34
CA SER A 252 5.97 16.73 7.67
C SER A 252 6.39 17.48 6.41
N LEU A 253 5.43 17.99 5.64
CA LEU A 253 5.68 18.82 4.46
C LEU A 253 6.30 20.16 4.85
N ALA A 254 5.77 20.84 5.87
CA ALA A 254 6.35 22.07 6.39
C ALA A 254 7.82 21.88 6.84
N ARG A 255 8.12 20.75 7.51
CA ARG A 255 9.51 20.42 7.91
C ARG A 255 10.42 20.18 6.71
N ARG A 256 9.96 19.44 5.70
CA ARG A 256 10.73 19.17 4.47
C ARG A 256 11.04 20.45 3.70
N GLU A 257 10.04 21.33 3.57
CA GLU A 257 10.20 22.63 2.92
C GLU A 257 11.23 23.49 3.64
N ARG A 258 11.15 23.55 4.98
CA ARG A 258 12.15 24.25 5.79
C ARG A 258 13.57 23.69 5.60
N SER A 259 13.73 22.37 5.63
CA SER A 259 15.03 21.73 5.43
C SER A 259 15.60 22.04 4.05
N ALA A 260 14.79 21.94 2.99
CA ALA A 260 15.22 22.28 1.64
C ALA A 260 15.68 23.74 1.51
N ARG A 261 14.99 24.67 2.20
CA ARG A 261 15.42 26.08 2.24
C ARG A 261 16.75 26.28 2.96
N LEU A 262 16.99 25.57 4.08
CA LEU A 262 18.25 25.65 4.80
C LEU A 262 19.40 25.10 3.95
N ASP A 263 19.19 23.98 3.26
CA ASP A 263 20.19 23.39 2.36
C ASP A 263 20.53 24.35 1.21
N ASN A 264 19.52 24.98 0.60
CA ASN A 264 19.72 25.99 -0.45
C ASN A 264 20.44 27.25 0.06
N ALA A 265 20.14 27.72 1.27
CA ALA A 265 20.80 28.88 1.86
C ALA A 265 22.29 28.61 2.15
N GLU A 266 22.63 27.39 2.60
CA GLU A 266 24.03 26.97 2.78
C GLU A 266 24.78 26.81 1.44
N GLU A 267 24.09 26.52 0.34
CA GLU A 267 24.69 26.51 -1.01
C GLU A 267 24.93 27.92 -1.55
N GLU A 268 24.00 28.85 -1.34
CA GLU A 268 24.17 30.27 -1.70
C GLU A 268 25.30 30.94 -0.91
N GLU A 269 25.45 30.64 0.39
CA GLU A 269 26.54 31.18 1.21
C GLU A 269 27.94 30.67 0.77
N LYS A 270 28.02 29.51 0.10
CA LYS A 270 29.27 28.94 -0.42
C LYS A 270 29.71 29.54 -1.77
N LEU A 271 28.89 30.37 -2.40
CA LEU A 271 29.13 30.88 -3.76
C LEU A 271 29.89 32.22 -3.94
N PRO A 272 30.44 32.96 -2.94
CA PRO A 272 31.11 34.24 -3.26
C PRO A 272 32.63 34.16 -3.50
N ASP A 273 33.33 33.05 -3.23
CA ASP A 273 34.80 33.05 -3.33
C ASP A 273 35.36 32.60 -4.70
N SER A 274 34.56 31.94 -5.57
CA SER A 274 35.07 31.49 -6.88
C SER A 274 34.94 32.55 -7.97
N GLU A 275 33.85 33.32 -8.01
CA GLU A 275 33.68 34.37 -9.03
C GLU A 275 34.51 35.63 -8.74
N VAL A 276 34.81 35.93 -7.47
CA VAL A 276 35.72 37.03 -7.12
C VAL A 276 37.18 36.68 -7.46
N VAL A 277 37.56 35.40 -7.44
CA VAL A 277 38.88 34.94 -7.89
C VAL A 277 39.00 35.00 -9.41
N ASP A 278 37.93 34.71 -10.17
CA ASP A 278 37.94 34.82 -11.64
C ASP A 278 37.82 36.29 -12.13
N MET A 279 37.15 37.18 -11.39
CA MET A 279 37.20 38.63 -11.67
C MET A 279 38.56 39.27 -11.32
N ALA A 280 39.26 38.78 -10.30
CA ALA A 280 40.64 39.22 -10.01
C ALA A 280 41.64 38.71 -11.06
N ALA A 281 41.39 37.53 -11.66
CA ALA A 281 42.22 36.98 -12.74
C ALA A 281 41.98 37.63 -14.11
N SER A 282 40.88 38.38 -14.28
CA SER A 282 40.50 39.06 -15.52
C SER A 282 40.68 40.58 -15.51
N MET A 283 41.32 41.14 -14.47
CA MET A 283 41.80 42.53 -14.55
C MET A 283 42.96 42.62 -15.56
N PRO A 284 42.83 43.42 -16.63
CA PRO A 284 43.89 43.57 -17.61
C PRO A 284 45.05 44.33 -16.97
N LEU A 285 46.20 43.66 -16.84
CA LEU A 285 47.47 44.34 -16.66
C LEU A 285 47.79 45.05 -17.97
N GLU A 286 47.60 46.37 -17.99
CA GLU A 286 48.23 47.23 -18.98
C GLU A 286 49.75 47.07 -18.88
N GLY A 287 50.37 46.56 -19.93
CA GLY A 287 51.83 46.56 -20.05
C GLY A 287 52.42 45.43 -20.89
N GLU A 288 52.89 45.83 -22.08
CA GLU A 288 54.03 45.25 -22.80
C GLU A 288 53.76 44.08 -23.76
N ASP A 289 53.62 44.46 -25.04
CA ASP A 289 54.48 44.06 -26.15
C ASP A 289 55.35 42.81 -25.97
N GLU A 290 55.05 41.73 -26.70
CA GLU A 290 55.84 41.33 -27.88
C GLU A 290 55.31 40.01 -28.49
N ALA A 291 55.44 39.95 -29.81
CA ALA A 291 54.90 38.94 -30.71
C ALA A 291 55.62 37.58 -30.66
N PHE A 292 54.89 36.46 -30.85
CA PHE A 292 55.30 35.30 -31.68
C PHE A 292 54.04 34.47 -32.09
N PRO A 293 54.04 33.80 -33.27
CA PRO A 293 52.84 33.35 -34.00
C PRO A 293 52.45 31.87 -33.74
N PRO A 294 51.32 31.37 -34.29
CA PRO A 294 50.57 30.27 -33.70
C PRO A 294 51.07 28.88 -34.12
N ARG A 295 50.98 27.93 -33.20
CA ARG A 295 51.07 26.49 -33.50
C ARG A 295 49.69 25.86 -33.37
N GLU A 296 49.18 25.48 -34.54
CA GLU A 296 48.10 24.51 -34.73
C GLU A 296 48.40 23.22 -33.97
N PHE A 297 47.44 22.74 -33.17
CA PHE A 297 47.42 21.33 -32.77
C PHE A 297 45.99 20.79 -32.79
N CYS A 298 45.76 19.98 -33.80
CA CYS A 298 44.56 19.24 -34.12
C CYS A 298 44.55 17.92 -33.32
N TRP A 299 43.43 17.58 -32.67
CA TRP A 299 43.19 16.22 -32.16
C TRP A 299 42.07 15.57 -32.98
N PRO A 300 42.24 14.31 -33.46
CA PRO A 300 41.30 13.67 -34.35
C PRO A 300 40.18 12.93 -33.61
N ALA A 301 39.20 12.56 -34.42
CA ALA A 301 37.89 12.04 -34.07
C ALA A 301 37.83 10.51 -33.84
N GLN A 302 36.64 10.09 -33.37
CA GLN A 302 35.93 8.82 -33.57
C GLN A 302 36.25 7.59 -32.69
N GLY A 303 35.18 7.04 -32.11
CA GLY A 303 35.05 5.63 -31.71
C GLY A 303 33.67 5.33 -31.08
N PRO A 304 32.97 4.24 -31.45
CA PRO A 304 31.52 4.14 -31.35
C PRO A 304 31.00 3.47 -30.06
N ARG A 305 29.75 3.82 -29.72
CA ARG A 305 28.97 3.33 -28.58
C ARG A 305 28.44 1.91 -28.88
N LEU A 306 28.93 0.92 -28.13
CA LEU A 306 28.47 -0.46 -28.16
C LEU A 306 27.13 -0.64 -27.43
N GLU A 307 26.19 -1.33 -28.07
CA GLU A 307 24.96 -1.85 -27.47
C GLU A 307 25.25 -2.99 -26.47
N PRO A 308 24.44 -3.15 -25.41
CA PRO A 308 24.48 -4.36 -24.60
C PRO A 308 23.63 -5.48 -25.22
N ALA A 309 24.31 -6.60 -25.48
CA ALA A 309 23.77 -7.85 -25.97
C ALA A 309 22.85 -8.58 -24.95
N LYS A 310 21.93 -9.33 -25.54
CA LYS A 310 21.07 -10.38 -24.96
C LYS A 310 21.87 -11.43 -24.17
N SER A 311 21.35 -11.85 -23.01
CA SER A 311 21.64 -13.14 -22.37
C SER A 311 20.29 -13.78 -22.00
N VAL A 312 19.81 -14.76 -22.76
CA VAL A 312 20.08 -16.21 -22.68
C VAL A 312 19.55 -16.85 -21.39
N SER A 313 18.32 -17.34 -21.55
CA SER A 313 17.70 -18.53 -20.94
C SER A 313 18.67 -19.63 -20.49
N THR A 314 18.58 -19.99 -19.21
CA THR A 314 18.84 -21.33 -18.63
C THR A 314 18.03 -21.38 -17.31
N GLY A 315 17.36 -22.43 -16.86
CA GLY A 315 17.13 -23.78 -17.35
C GLY A 315 16.11 -24.44 -16.39
N ASN A 316 15.24 -25.28 -16.96
CA ASN A 316 14.26 -26.10 -16.25
C ASN A 316 14.90 -26.95 -15.14
N LYS A 317 14.25 -27.00 -13.97
CA LYS A 317 14.48 -28.02 -12.96
C LYS A 317 13.22 -28.89 -12.82
N PRO A 318 13.35 -30.23 -12.86
CA PRO A 318 12.22 -31.14 -12.82
C PRO A 318 11.67 -31.31 -11.39
N GLN A 319 10.34 -31.42 -11.30
CA GLN A 319 9.60 -31.82 -10.12
C GLN A 319 9.93 -33.29 -9.80
N SER A 320 10.45 -33.54 -8.59
CA SER A 320 10.52 -34.86 -7.99
C SER A 320 9.19 -35.19 -7.34
N VAL A 321 8.53 -36.21 -7.87
CA VAL A 321 7.41 -36.93 -7.29
C VAL A 321 7.99 -37.90 -6.25
N ASP A 322 7.40 -37.95 -5.06
CA ASP A 322 7.56 -39.08 -4.13
C ASP A 322 6.25 -39.29 -3.35
N PRO A 323 6.01 -40.51 -2.83
CA PRO A 323 4.69 -41.11 -2.83
C PRO A 323 4.04 -41.21 -1.44
N ALA A 324 2.75 -41.56 -1.51
CA ALA A 324 1.84 -42.03 -0.48
C ALA A 324 2.43 -42.52 0.85
N SER A 325 1.85 -42.02 1.94
CA SER A 325 1.75 -42.77 3.19
C SER A 325 0.42 -42.44 3.89
N SER A 326 -0.27 -43.53 4.21
CA SER A 326 -1.53 -43.68 4.94
C SER A 326 -1.46 -43.19 6.39
N ALA A 327 -2.55 -42.59 6.88
CA ALA A 327 -3.01 -42.82 8.25
C ALA A 327 -4.50 -42.44 8.40
N ASP A 328 -5.31 -43.47 8.69
CA ASP A 328 -6.61 -43.42 9.34
C ASP A 328 -6.61 -42.53 10.58
N VAL A 329 -7.60 -41.63 10.72
CA VAL A 329 -8.16 -41.22 12.02
C VAL A 329 -9.65 -40.87 11.84
N THR A 330 -10.50 -41.79 12.31
CA THR A 330 -11.82 -41.64 12.93
C THR A 330 -12.58 -40.30 12.78
N ARG A 331 -13.67 -40.36 12.01
CA ARG A 331 -14.75 -39.35 11.95
C ARG A 331 -15.77 -39.63 13.06
N ALA A 332 -15.73 -38.82 14.13
CA ALA A 332 -16.76 -38.79 15.16
C ALA A 332 -17.95 -37.93 14.70
N GLY A 333 -19.16 -38.40 15.04
CA GLY A 333 -20.44 -37.94 14.50
C GLY A 333 -20.88 -36.53 14.91
N ALA A 334 -21.64 -35.91 14.02
CA ALA A 334 -22.49 -34.77 14.31
C ALA A 334 -23.95 -35.27 14.40
N PRO A 335 -24.74 -34.82 15.38
CA PRO A 335 -26.13 -35.26 15.53
C PRO A 335 -27.06 -34.52 14.57
N THR A 336 -27.89 -35.31 13.90
CA THR A 336 -29.12 -34.92 13.22
C THR A 336 -30.12 -34.35 14.23
N VAL A 337 -30.71 -33.20 13.92
CA VAL A 337 -31.84 -32.61 14.64
C VAL A 337 -33.07 -32.73 13.75
N ASP A 338 -34.04 -33.52 14.20
CA ASP A 338 -35.40 -33.62 13.64
C ASP A 338 -36.22 -32.37 14.01
N PRO A 339 -37.02 -31.80 13.09
CA PRO A 339 -38.01 -30.78 13.41
C PRO A 339 -39.42 -31.38 13.39
N ALA A 340 -39.95 -31.78 14.54
CA ALA A 340 -41.38 -32.10 14.69
C ALA A 340 -41.82 -31.98 16.16
N ALA A 341 -42.39 -30.83 16.53
CA ALA A 341 -43.30 -30.75 17.68
C ALA A 341 -44.24 -29.56 17.50
N LEU A 342 -45.47 -29.90 17.10
CA LEU A 342 -46.67 -29.09 17.20
C LEU A 342 -46.95 -28.74 18.66
N GLY A 343 -47.35 -27.48 18.89
CA GLY A 343 -47.80 -27.00 20.19
C GLY A 343 -48.72 -25.80 20.01
N GLU A 344 -50.00 -26.09 19.82
CA GLU A 344 -51.10 -25.15 19.89
C GLU A 344 -51.21 -24.53 21.30
N VAL A 345 -51.34 -23.20 21.39
CA VAL A 345 -52.04 -22.55 22.51
C VAL A 345 -52.82 -21.36 21.99
N HIS A 346 -54.15 -21.43 22.20
CA HIS A 346 -55.15 -20.40 21.98
C HIS A 346 -55.14 -19.28 23.03
N GLY A 347 -55.62 -18.09 22.62
CA GLY A 347 -56.16 -17.02 23.47
C GLY A 347 -55.74 -15.62 23.00
N ALA A 348 -56.43 -14.97 22.05
CA ALA A 348 -57.62 -14.08 22.21
C ALA A 348 -57.34 -12.89 23.16
N THR A 349 -57.54 -11.59 22.90
CA THR A 349 -58.23 -10.70 21.91
C THR A 349 -57.96 -9.24 22.41
N PRO A 350 -58.59 -8.14 21.93
CA PRO A 350 -58.73 -7.59 20.58
C PRO A 350 -58.35 -6.08 20.50
N SER A 351 -58.10 -5.56 19.30
CA SER A 351 -58.31 -4.12 19.01
C SER A 351 -58.46 -3.89 17.51
N GLU A 352 -59.74 -3.78 17.12
CA GLU A 352 -60.40 -2.85 16.20
C GLU A 352 -59.74 -2.24 14.93
N PRO A 353 -60.57 -1.84 13.95
CA PRO A 353 -60.27 -1.97 12.52
C PRO A 353 -59.88 -0.64 11.87
N ILE A 354 -59.02 -0.69 10.87
CA ILE A 354 -58.81 0.43 9.94
C ILE A 354 -58.88 -0.08 8.50
N GLY A 355 -59.96 0.34 7.83
CA GLY A 355 -59.97 0.84 6.46
C GLY A 355 -59.35 -0.01 5.35
N HIS A 356 -60.20 -0.74 4.64
CA HIS A 356 -60.04 -0.92 3.19
C HIS A 356 -60.08 0.45 2.52
N ASP A 357 -59.10 0.75 1.66
CA ASP A 357 -59.37 1.53 0.45
C ASP A 357 -58.33 1.24 -0.65
N THR A 358 -58.89 0.80 -1.77
CA THR A 358 -58.51 1.03 -3.17
C THR A 358 -57.03 1.02 -3.58
N LEU A 359 -56.71 -0.06 -4.31
CA LEU A 359 -55.67 -0.13 -5.33
C LEU A 359 -55.82 1.01 -6.34
N ASP A 360 -54.97 2.02 -6.24
CA ASP A 360 -54.79 3.02 -7.28
C ASP A 360 -53.59 2.70 -8.16
N THR A 361 -53.84 2.86 -9.44
CA THR A 361 -53.04 2.44 -10.59
C THR A 361 -51.94 3.47 -10.82
N CYS A 362 -50.66 3.08 -10.76
CA CYS A 362 -49.57 3.95 -11.17
C CYS A 362 -49.56 4.11 -12.69
N PRO A 363 -49.67 5.33 -13.26
CA PRO A 363 -49.47 5.53 -14.68
C PRO A 363 -47.97 5.57 -14.99
N SER A 364 -47.55 4.62 -15.81
CA SER A 364 -46.27 4.65 -16.51
C SER A 364 -46.31 5.78 -17.55
N GLY A 365 -45.80 6.95 -17.16
CA GLY A 365 -45.58 8.08 -18.05
C GLY A 365 -44.12 8.11 -18.50
N ALA A 366 -43.86 7.60 -19.70
CA ALA A 366 -42.63 7.82 -20.43
C ALA A 366 -42.53 9.32 -20.79
N ALA A 367 -41.55 10.01 -20.22
CA ALA A 367 -41.13 11.33 -20.67
C ALA A 367 -39.70 11.19 -21.21
N ASP A 368 -39.59 11.15 -22.54
CA ASP A 368 -38.36 11.38 -23.28
C ASP A 368 -37.83 12.77 -22.94
N HIS A 369 -36.72 12.82 -22.20
CA HIS A 369 -35.90 14.02 -22.09
C HIS A 369 -34.77 13.94 -23.13
N PRO A 370 -34.72 14.85 -24.13
CA PRO A 370 -33.56 14.94 -25.01
C PRO A 370 -32.35 15.43 -24.20
N GLN A 371 -31.29 14.61 -24.17
CA GLN A 371 -29.98 15.07 -23.73
C GLN A 371 -29.46 16.10 -24.73
N GLU A 372 -29.57 17.38 -24.37
CA GLU A 372 -28.81 18.44 -25.02
C GLU A 372 -27.32 18.25 -24.72
N HIS A 373 -26.56 18.01 -25.79
CA HIS A 373 -25.11 18.11 -25.80
C HIS A 373 -24.71 19.57 -25.54
N VAL A 374 -24.42 19.91 -24.28
CA VAL A 374 -23.76 21.18 -23.93
C VAL A 374 -22.32 21.11 -24.45
N GLY A 375 -22.04 21.91 -25.49
CA GLY A 375 -20.71 22.08 -26.05
C GLY A 375 -19.73 22.62 -25.00
N ALA A 376 -18.54 22.02 -24.94
CA ALA A 376 -17.45 22.49 -24.11
C ALA A 376 -17.08 23.94 -24.51
N PRO A 377 -16.89 24.86 -23.54
CA PRO A 377 -16.43 26.20 -23.84
C PRO A 377 -15.00 26.16 -24.43
N PRO A 378 -14.65 27.09 -25.33
CA PRO A 378 -13.32 27.14 -25.93
C PRO A 378 -12.26 27.37 -24.84
N SER A 379 -11.24 26.52 -24.86
CA SER A 379 -10.06 26.61 -24.00
C SER A 379 -9.32 27.92 -24.26
N GLU A 380 -9.52 28.88 -23.37
CA GLU A 380 -8.80 30.14 -23.33
C GLU A 380 -7.36 29.88 -22.86
N LYS A 381 -6.38 30.17 -23.73
CA LYS A 381 -4.95 29.99 -23.45
C LYS A 381 -4.52 30.97 -22.36
N VAL A 382 -4.35 30.45 -21.15
CA VAL A 382 -3.73 31.16 -20.03
C VAL A 382 -2.26 31.47 -20.39
N PRO A 383 -1.80 32.74 -20.29
CA PRO A 383 -0.41 33.10 -20.56
C PRO A 383 0.54 32.47 -19.53
N ALA A 384 1.71 32.05 -20.00
CA ALA A 384 2.74 31.44 -19.16
C ALA A 384 3.21 32.42 -18.07
N PRO A 385 3.36 31.98 -16.81
CA PRO A 385 3.75 32.86 -15.70
C PRO A 385 5.21 33.30 -15.82
N ASP A 386 5.45 34.60 -15.60
CA ASP A 386 6.76 35.24 -15.58
C ASP A 386 7.66 34.67 -14.48
N ALA A 387 8.88 34.23 -14.85
CA ALA A 387 9.84 33.54 -13.98
C ALA A 387 10.35 34.37 -12.78
N ALA A 388 10.12 35.69 -12.77
CA ALA A 388 10.47 36.57 -11.65
C ALA A 388 9.45 36.50 -10.48
N SER A 389 8.25 35.95 -10.70
CA SER A 389 7.22 35.80 -9.66
C SER A 389 7.33 34.51 -8.85
N THR A 390 8.31 33.66 -9.15
CA THR A 390 8.43 32.32 -8.54
C THR A 390 9.10 32.33 -7.16
N ALA A 391 9.93 33.33 -6.85
CA ALA A 391 10.67 33.39 -5.58
C ALA A 391 9.77 33.77 -4.39
N THR A 392 8.75 34.60 -4.57
CA THR A 392 7.78 34.94 -3.50
C THR A 392 6.76 33.84 -3.25
N VAL A 393 6.47 32.98 -4.25
CA VAL A 393 5.54 31.85 -4.13
C VAL A 393 6.11 30.72 -3.28
N ILE A 394 7.44 30.62 -3.17
CA ILE A 394 8.10 29.57 -2.39
C ILE A 394 7.96 29.84 -0.89
N GLU A 395 8.09 31.09 -0.43
CA GLU A 395 8.01 31.44 1.01
C GLU A 395 6.66 31.06 1.64
N ASP A 396 5.58 31.15 0.88
CA ASP A 396 4.22 30.81 1.32
C ASP A 396 4.03 29.31 1.62
N GLY A 397 4.81 28.41 1.05
CA GLY A 397 4.59 26.96 1.16
C GLY A 397 4.66 26.42 2.60
N GLU A 398 5.74 26.70 3.34
CA GLU A 398 5.89 26.23 4.73
C GLU A 398 4.78 26.80 5.64
N ALA A 399 4.54 28.10 5.53
CA ALA A 399 3.57 28.82 6.34
C ALA A 399 2.15 28.30 6.08
N ASP A 400 1.78 28.14 4.81
CA ASP A 400 0.49 27.60 4.37
C ASP A 400 0.27 26.16 4.89
N PHE A 401 1.26 25.28 4.77
CA PHE A 401 1.14 23.92 5.32
C PHE A 401 0.94 23.92 6.84
N LYS A 402 1.68 24.75 7.57
CA LYS A 402 1.56 24.86 9.03
C LYS A 402 0.23 25.49 9.45
N GLU A 403 -0.24 26.50 8.73
CA GLU A 403 -1.54 27.13 8.94
C GLU A 403 -2.67 26.13 8.72
N PHE A 404 -2.62 25.40 7.60
CA PHE A 404 -3.61 24.38 7.29
C PHE A 404 -3.67 23.30 8.38
N ALA A 405 -2.51 22.74 8.78
CA ALA A 405 -2.45 21.76 9.86
C ALA A 405 -3.00 22.31 11.18
N THR A 406 -2.68 23.57 11.50
CA THR A 406 -3.20 24.27 12.67
C THR A 406 -4.72 24.44 12.63
N ARG A 407 -5.28 24.78 11.46
CA ARG A 407 -6.72 24.92 11.26
C ARG A 407 -7.44 23.60 11.45
N VAL A 408 -6.92 22.51 10.88
CA VAL A 408 -7.46 21.15 11.06
C VAL A 408 -7.49 20.76 12.54
N PHE A 409 -6.39 20.99 13.26
CA PHE A 409 -6.30 20.75 14.70
C PHE A 409 -7.31 21.58 15.49
N LYS A 410 -7.35 22.91 15.28
CA LYS A 410 -8.27 23.81 16.00
C LYS A 410 -9.73 23.43 15.80
N THR A 411 -10.11 23.08 14.57
CA THR A 411 -11.48 22.71 14.21
C THR A 411 -11.89 21.42 14.92
N TYR A 412 -11.04 20.38 14.88
CA TYR A 412 -11.26 19.13 15.61
C TYR A 412 -11.27 19.36 17.14
N TYR A 413 -10.37 20.19 17.66
CA TYR A 413 -10.32 20.50 19.08
C TYR A 413 -11.60 21.22 19.56
N ALA A 414 -12.12 22.16 18.76
CA ALA A 414 -13.39 22.83 19.03
C ALA A 414 -14.57 21.84 19.04
N SER A 415 -14.63 20.91 18.08
CA SER A 415 -15.72 19.91 18.00
C SER A 415 -15.71 18.90 19.14
N ARG A 416 -14.64 18.84 19.95
CA ARG A 416 -14.50 17.92 21.08
C ARG A 416 -14.69 18.57 22.44
N ARG A 417 -15.01 19.87 22.48
CA ARG A 417 -15.31 20.55 23.74
C ARG A 417 -16.72 20.17 24.23
N PRO A 418 -16.91 19.92 25.55
CA PRO A 418 -15.87 19.92 26.59
C PRO A 418 -15.05 18.62 26.63
N LEU A 419 -13.72 18.75 26.77
CA LEU A 419 -12.76 17.62 26.72
C LEU A 419 -12.94 16.59 27.84
N ILE A 420 -13.64 16.95 28.92
CA ILE A 420 -13.90 16.05 30.04
C ILE A 420 -14.71 14.81 29.62
N HIS A 421 -15.55 14.94 28.59
CA HIS A 421 -16.37 13.84 28.06
C HIS A 421 -15.73 13.15 26.85
N ALA A 422 -14.62 13.68 26.31
CA ALA A 422 -13.97 13.10 25.15
C ALA A 422 -13.49 11.66 25.42
N HIS A 423 -13.53 10.79 24.42
CA HIS A 423 -13.03 9.42 24.57
C HIS A 423 -11.50 9.42 24.69
N HIS A 424 -10.89 8.40 25.31
CA HIS A 424 -9.43 8.34 25.51
C HIS A 424 -8.66 8.48 24.19
N PHE A 425 -9.16 7.83 23.13
CA PHE A 425 -8.57 7.87 21.79
C PHE A 425 -8.57 9.30 21.19
N GLU A 426 -9.60 10.09 21.51
CA GLU A 426 -9.73 11.47 21.02
C GLU A 426 -8.78 12.40 21.78
N LEU A 427 -8.67 12.23 23.10
CA LEU A 427 -7.69 12.96 23.91
C LEU A 427 -6.26 12.65 23.47
N ASN A 428 -5.97 11.37 23.24
CA ASN A 428 -4.69 10.95 22.72
C ASN A 428 -4.39 11.61 21.37
N ALA A 429 -5.34 11.54 20.43
CA ALA A 429 -5.20 12.17 19.14
C ALA A 429 -4.92 13.68 19.24
N LEU A 430 -5.62 14.38 20.14
CA LEU A 430 -5.39 15.80 20.39
C LEU A 430 -4.00 16.08 20.95
N ALA A 431 -3.55 15.32 21.95
CA ALA A 431 -2.23 15.50 22.54
C ALA A 431 -1.14 15.34 21.48
N ARG A 432 -1.21 14.26 20.68
CA ARG A 432 -0.26 13.99 19.60
C ARG A 432 -0.24 15.07 18.53
N ALA A 433 -1.41 15.52 18.07
CA ALA A 433 -1.50 16.58 17.09
C ALA A 433 -0.96 17.92 17.63
N ALA A 434 -1.24 18.24 18.89
CA ALA A 434 -0.69 19.43 19.55
C ALA A 434 0.84 19.39 19.58
N PHE A 435 1.43 18.24 19.95
CA PHE A 435 2.87 18.07 19.94
C PHE A 435 3.48 18.19 18.54
N MET A 436 2.89 17.57 17.51
CA MET A 436 3.36 17.70 16.11
C MET A 436 3.44 19.17 15.68
N LEU A 437 2.47 19.98 16.10
CA LEU A 437 2.39 21.41 15.80
C LEU A 437 3.29 22.29 16.69
N GLY A 438 4.06 21.71 17.61
CA GLY A 438 4.91 22.45 18.56
C GLY A 438 4.12 23.13 19.69
N ARG A 439 2.87 22.73 19.93
CA ARG A 439 1.98 23.28 20.98
C ARG A 439 2.13 22.49 22.28
N LEU A 440 3.32 22.58 22.89
CA LEU A 440 3.71 21.77 24.03
C LEU A 440 2.75 21.91 25.23
N GLU A 441 2.38 23.14 25.58
CA GLU A 441 1.48 23.41 26.71
C GLU A 441 0.10 22.76 26.54
N GLU A 442 -0.52 22.94 25.37
CA GLU A 442 -1.82 22.33 25.05
C GLU A 442 -1.73 20.79 25.12
N GLY A 443 -0.69 20.20 24.53
CA GLY A 443 -0.46 18.76 24.54
C GLY A 443 -0.28 18.21 25.96
N LEU A 444 0.49 18.89 26.80
CA LEU A 444 0.69 18.51 28.21
C LEU A 444 -0.59 18.65 29.04
N GLN A 445 -1.40 19.69 28.81
CA GLN A 445 -2.69 19.85 29.50
C GLN A 445 -3.66 18.70 29.16
N ILE A 446 -3.74 18.31 27.88
CA ILE A 446 -4.56 17.18 27.44
C ILE A 446 -4.05 15.87 28.06
N PHE A 447 -2.73 15.67 28.08
CA PHE A 447 -2.12 14.49 28.69
C PHE A 447 -2.37 14.42 30.21
N GLN A 448 -2.23 15.55 30.92
CA GLN A 448 -2.59 15.63 32.34
C GLN A 448 -4.07 15.32 32.58
N LEU A 449 -4.97 15.74 31.68
CA LEU A 449 -6.38 15.38 31.75
C LEU A 449 -6.59 13.87 31.62
N MET A 450 -5.89 13.20 30.70
CA MET A 450 -5.91 11.73 30.58
C MET A 450 -5.45 11.05 31.88
N LEU A 451 -4.33 11.51 32.46
CA LEU A 451 -3.79 10.98 33.72
C LEU A 451 -4.75 11.22 34.90
N LYS A 452 -5.37 12.40 35.00
CA LYS A 452 -6.39 12.71 36.01
C LYS A 452 -7.60 11.76 35.92
N ARG A 453 -7.94 11.34 34.70
CA ARG A 453 -9.00 10.34 34.43
C ARG A 453 -8.55 8.89 34.64
N ARG A 454 -7.31 8.67 35.11
CA ARG A 454 -6.68 7.35 35.26
C ARG A 454 -6.67 6.55 33.95
N GLN A 455 -6.68 7.23 32.81
CA GLN A 455 -6.50 6.60 31.51
C GLN A 455 -5.01 6.36 31.31
N VAL A 456 -4.64 5.12 30.99
CA VAL A 456 -3.25 4.75 30.71
C VAL A 456 -2.97 5.12 29.25
N PRO A 457 -2.06 6.08 28.97
CA PRO A 457 -1.63 6.35 27.60
C PRO A 457 -1.02 5.09 27.01
N ASP A 458 -1.23 4.85 25.71
CA ASP A 458 -0.53 3.75 25.06
C ASP A 458 0.96 4.09 24.90
N LEU A 459 1.78 3.08 24.58
CA LEU A 459 3.23 3.29 24.45
C LEU A 459 3.57 4.28 23.33
N VAL A 460 2.84 4.23 22.21
CA VAL A 460 3.11 5.12 21.07
C VAL A 460 2.95 6.56 21.52
N ASP A 461 1.98 6.82 22.38
CA ASP A 461 1.72 8.15 22.95
C ASP A 461 2.85 8.59 23.86
N VAL A 462 3.32 7.70 24.73
CA VAL A 462 4.41 8.01 25.64
C VAL A 462 5.71 8.25 24.88
N ASN A 463 6.00 7.48 23.83
CA ASN A 463 7.18 7.70 22.99
C ASN A 463 7.12 9.07 22.30
N VAL A 464 5.97 9.45 21.75
CA VAL A 464 5.79 10.79 21.15
C VAL A 464 5.99 11.88 22.19
N VAL A 465 5.44 11.72 23.40
CA VAL A 465 5.63 12.68 24.50
C VAL A 465 7.10 12.77 24.90
N LEU A 466 7.80 11.64 25.04
CA LEU A 466 9.20 11.60 25.42
C LEU A 466 10.12 12.20 24.36
N GLU A 467 9.89 11.89 23.08
CA GLU A 467 10.64 12.48 21.96
C GLU A 467 10.50 14.00 21.96
N MET A 468 9.28 14.49 22.14
CA MET A 468 8.99 15.92 22.21
C MET A 468 9.59 16.54 23.46
N LEU A 469 9.43 15.95 24.64
CA LEU A 469 10.08 16.43 25.85
C LEU A 469 11.60 16.43 25.70
N ALA A 470 12.20 15.46 25.01
CA ALA A 470 13.64 15.39 24.82
C ALA A 470 14.15 16.54 23.94
N GLN A 471 13.40 16.91 22.90
CA GLN A 471 13.73 18.04 22.03
C GLN A 471 13.69 19.39 22.75
N TYR A 472 12.73 19.60 23.67
CA TYR A 472 12.54 20.88 24.37
C TYR A 472 13.26 20.94 25.74
N ASN A 473 13.26 19.85 26.50
CA ASN A 473 13.83 19.75 27.84
C ASN A 473 14.29 18.31 28.14
N PRO A 474 15.52 17.93 27.74
CA PRO A 474 16.04 16.57 27.89
C PRO A 474 16.07 16.10 29.34
N THR A 475 16.29 17.00 30.30
CA THR A 475 16.27 16.67 31.73
C THR A 475 14.87 16.30 32.21
N ALA A 476 13.82 16.99 31.74
CA ALA A 476 12.45 16.63 32.07
C ALA A 476 12.06 15.28 31.46
N ALA A 477 12.46 15.03 30.21
CA ALA A 477 12.26 13.74 29.55
C ALA A 477 12.92 12.59 30.34
N ALA A 478 14.18 12.78 30.76
CA ALA A 478 14.91 11.82 31.59
C ALA A 478 14.17 11.52 32.90
N ARG A 479 13.65 12.53 33.60
CA ARG A 479 12.87 12.34 34.83
C ARG A 479 11.55 11.62 34.60
N VAL A 480 10.86 11.90 33.49
CA VAL A 480 9.63 11.17 33.13
C VAL A 480 9.96 9.71 32.85
N LEU A 481 11.06 9.45 32.14
CA LEU A 481 11.54 8.11 31.83
C LEU A 481 11.94 7.35 33.12
N GLU A 482 12.68 7.98 34.04
CA GLU A 482 13.00 7.43 35.37
C GLU A 482 11.74 7.07 36.16
N ARG A 483 10.72 7.94 36.16
CA ARG A 483 9.45 7.66 36.82
C ARG A 483 8.72 6.49 36.16
N MET A 484 8.70 6.41 34.84
CA MET A 484 8.09 5.27 34.13
C MET A 484 8.78 3.94 34.46
N VAL A 485 10.11 3.96 34.56
CA VAL A 485 10.93 2.81 34.99
C VAL A 485 10.56 2.40 36.41
N THR A 486 10.46 3.37 37.32
CA THR A 486 10.14 3.13 38.74
C THR A 486 8.72 2.58 38.92
N VAL A 487 7.77 3.01 38.09
CA VAL A 487 6.36 2.57 38.12
C VAL A 487 6.17 1.21 37.40
N GLY A 488 7.20 0.68 36.74
CA GLY A 488 7.15 -0.64 36.09
C GLY A 488 6.33 -0.68 34.80
N GLN A 489 5.95 0.48 34.22
CA GLN A 489 5.21 0.53 32.97
C GLN A 489 6.14 0.28 31.77
N THR A 490 6.22 -1.01 31.40
CA THR A 490 6.70 -1.63 30.14
C THR A 490 7.87 -0.96 29.42
N MET A 491 9.03 -0.88 30.08
CA MET A 491 10.32 -0.60 29.43
C MET A 491 10.67 -1.60 28.32
N GLY A 492 10.14 -2.83 28.38
CA GLY A 492 10.30 -3.81 27.29
C GLY A 492 9.77 -3.31 25.95
N THR A 493 8.76 -2.44 25.94
CA THR A 493 8.21 -1.92 24.69
C THR A 493 8.95 -0.66 24.21
N LEU A 494 9.55 0.14 25.11
CA LEU A 494 10.51 1.18 24.74
C LEU A 494 11.71 0.58 24.01
N ILE A 495 12.24 -0.53 24.54
CA ILE A 495 13.33 -1.27 23.92
C ILE A 495 12.93 -1.81 22.54
N ARG A 496 11.72 -2.37 22.38
CA ARG A 496 11.21 -2.76 21.05
C ARG A 496 11.08 -1.58 20.11
N GLY A 497 10.56 -0.44 20.58
CA GLY A 497 10.44 0.78 19.78
C GLY A 497 11.80 1.23 19.24
N LEU A 498 12.81 1.32 20.11
CA LEU A 498 14.18 1.66 19.72
C LEU A 498 14.78 0.67 18.71
N ILE A 499 14.40 -0.61 18.82
CA ILE A 499 14.81 -1.67 17.89
C ILE A 499 14.10 -1.55 16.53
N GLU A 500 12.81 -1.23 16.52
CA GLU A 500 11.97 -1.18 15.31
C GLU A 500 12.13 0.12 14.51
N THR A 501 12.38 1.25 15.16
CA THR A 501 12.46 2.56 14.48
C THR A 501 13.74 2.75 13.65
N ASP A 502 14.74 1.88 13.80
CA ASP A 502 16.07 2.06 13.21
C ASP A 502 16.33 1.16 11.98
N GLU A 503 15.30 0.46 11.47
CA GLU A 503 15.46 -0.43 10.29
C GLU A 503 15.87 0.32 9.01
N ASP A 504 15.60 1.63 8.92
CA ASP A 504 15.95 2.46 7.76
C ASP A 504 17.40 3.00 7.80
N ARG A 505 18.13 2.91 8.92
CA ARG A 505 19.49 3.47 9.08
C ARG A 505 20.50 2.43 9.59
N ARG A 506 21.04 1.62 8.67
CA ARG A 506 22.04 0.57 8.98
C ARG A 506 23.28 1.01 9.76
N ASN A 507 23.66 2.30 9.71
CA ASN A 507 24.84 2.79 10.43
C ASN A 507 24.56 3.21 11.89
N ASP A 508 23.31 3.52 12.24
CA ASP A 508 22.93 3.94 13.61
C ASP A 508 22.58 2.73 14.53
N SER A 509 22.36 1.55 13.95
CA SER A 509 21.83 0.38 14.67
C SER A 509 22.74 -0.18 15.76
N ARG A 510 24.06 0.04 15.68
CA ARG A 510 24.98 -0.32 16.78
C ARG A 510 24.86 0.62 17.98
N HIS A 511 24.66 1.91 17.72
CA HIS A 511 24.45 2.90 18.77
C HIS A 511 23.11 2.65 19.48
N ALA A 512 22.06 2.31 18.71
CA ALA A 512 20.78 1.90 19.26
C ALA A 512 20.91 0.67 20.17
N LEU A 513 21.63 -0.38 19.74
CA LEU A 513 21.86 -1.57 20.56
C LEU A 513 22.66 -1.27 21.83
N LYS A 514 23.65 -0.39 21.76
CA LYS A 514 24.39 0.07 22.95
C LYS A 514 23.48 0.81 23.92
N THR A 515 22.61 1.69 23.41
CA THR A 515 21.61 2.38 24.22
C THR A 515 20.65 1.39 24.90
N VAL A 516 20.24 0.33 24.19
CA VAL A 516 19.41 -0.74 24.75
C VAL A 516 20.18 -1.52 25.83
N GLN A 517 21.48 -1.80 25.64
CA GLN A 517 22.31 -2.43 26.67
C GLN A 517 22.38 -1.55 27.93
N ASP A 518 22.65 -0.26 27.78
CA ASP A 518 22.71 0.70 28.89
C ASP A 518 21.37 0.76 29.64
N LEU A 519 20.24 0.75 28.94
CA LEU A 519 18.90 0.70 29.53
C LEU A 519 18.64 -0.62 30.28
N VAL A 520 19.06 -1.76 29.72
CA VAL A 520 18.95 -3.06 30.40
C VAL A 520 19.81 -3.09 31.67
N ASP A 521 21.00 -2.53 31.63
CA ASP A 521 21.87 -2.42 32.80
C ASP A 521 21.25 -1.52 33.88
N LEU A 522 20.61 -0.41 33.48
CA LEU A 522 19.88 0.45 34.41
C LEU A 522 18.70 -0.28 35.06
N LEU A 523 17.96 -1.10 34.29
CA LEU A 523 16.87 -1.92 34.83
C LEU A 523 17.39 -2.92 35.87
N LEU A 524 18.47 -3.62 35.56
CA LEU A 524 19.06 -4.60 36.46
C LEU A 524 19.58 -3.94 37.74
N LYS A 525 20.21 -2.75 37.63
CA LYS A 525 20.64 -1.94 38.78
C LYS A 525 19.46 -1.46 39.63
N ALA A 526 18.31 -1.18 39.02
CA ALA A 526 17.08 -0.82 39.72
C ALA A 526 16.35 -2.03 40.34
N GLY A 527 16.92 -3.25 40.27
CA GLY A 527 16.29 -4.47 40.77
C GLY A 527 15.10 -4.94 39.93
N GLN A 528 14.87 -4.34 38.76
CA GLN A 528 13.83 -4.75 37.82
C GLN A 528 14.36 -5.92 36.99
N ILE A 529 13.64 -7.04 37.01
CA ILE A 529 14.03 -8.25 36.27
C ILE A 529 13.33 -8.22 34.90
N PRO A 530 14.07 -8.09 33.78
CA PRO A 530 13.45 -8.16 32.46
C PRO A 530 12.79 -9.50 32.18
N SER A 531 11.67 -9.46 31.46
CA SER A 531 10.99 -10.66 30.98
C SER A 531 11.82 -11.40 29.91
N PRO A 532 11.73 -12.74 29.83
CA PRO A 532 12.43 -13.50 28.79
C PRO A 532 12.06 -13.10 27.35
N ASN A 533 10.83 -12.64 27.12
CA ASN A 533 10.38 -12.16 25.81
C ASN A 533 11.16 -10.91 25.38
N MET A 534 11.41 -9.99 26.31
CA MET A 534 12.27 -8.83 26.04
C MET A 534 13.70 -9.26 25.69
N GLY A 535 14.24 -10.25 26.41
CA GLY A 535 15.53 -10.86 26.07
C GLY A 535 15.56 -11.40 24.64
N ARG A 536 14.53 -12.13 24.24
CA ARG A 536 14.39 -12.64 22.87
C ARG A 536 14.38 -11.53 21.83
N ASP A 537 13.63 -10.46 22.07
CA ASP A 537 13.52 -9.34 21.14
C ASP A 537 14.87 -8.62 20.95
N CYS A 538 15.60 -8.38 22.04
CA CYS A 538 16.96 -7.82 21.99
C CYS A 538 17.95 -8.72 21.24
N VAL A 539 17.87 -10.04 21.45
CA VAL A 539 18.71 -11.00 20.71
C VAL A 539 18.39 -10.95 19.21
N ILE A 540 17.11 -10.93 18.82
CA ILE A 540 16.71 -10.84 17.41
C ILE A 540 17.22 -9.54 16.78
N ALA A 541 17.09 -8.41 17.48
CA ALA A 541 17.61 -7.12 17.03
C ALA A 541 19.13 -7.16 16.81
N ALA A 542 19.88 -7.65 17.78
CA ALA A 542 21.33 -7.78 17.68
C ALA A 542 21.77 -8.75 16.56
N MET A 543 20.99 -9.81 16.29
CA MET A 543 21.26 -10.67 15.14
C MET A 543 21.02 -9.95 13.80
N ARG A 544 20.00 -9.09 13.69
CA ARG A 544 19.70 -8.32 12.46
C ARG A 544 20.82 -7.33 12.11
N THR A 545 21.46 -6.73 13.12
CA THR A 545 22.61 -5.82 12.92
C THR A 545 23.94 -6.53 12.74
N GLU A 546 23.92 -7.87 12.67
CA GLU A 546 25.09 -8.73 12.70
C GLU A 546 26.02 -8.43 13.89
N ASP A 547 25.51 -8.20 15.09
CA ASP A 547 26.33 -8.06 16.31
C ASP A 547 26.29 -9.35 17.14
N ALA A 548 27.30 -10.21 16.94
CA ALA A 548 27.39 -11.50 17.62
C ALA A 548 27.59 -11.36 19.14
N GLU A 549 28.31 -10.33 19.58
CA GLU A 549 28.64 -10.14 20.99
C GLU A 549 27.42 -9.61 21.75
N ALA A 550 26.73 -8.61 21.18
CA ALA A 550 25.48 -8.10 21.75
C ALA A 550 24.40 -9.18 21.79
N ALA A 551 24.23 -9.97 20.72
CA ALA A 551 23.24 -11.04 20.68
C ALA A 551 23.51 -12.10 21.75
N PHE A 552 24.77 -12.47 21.97
CA PHE A 552 25.15 -13.38 23.04
C PHE A 552 24.90 -12.76 24.42
N TRP A 553 25.30 -11.50 24.62
CA TRP A 553 25.12 -10.79 25.89
C TRP A 553 23.65 -10.73 26.32
N PHE A 554 22.74 -10.35 25.41
CA PHE A 554 21.31 -10.32 25.72
C PHE A 554 20.76 -11.71 26.07
N TRP A 555 21.22 -12.76 25.38
CA TRP A 555 20.81 -14.13 25.69
C TRP A 555 21.32 -14.57 27.07
N ASP A 556 22.60 -14.34 27.36
CA ASP A 556 23.23 -14.73 28.63
C ASP A 556 22.58 -14.00 29.81
N MET A 557 22.45 -12.68 29.69
CA MET A 557 21.93 -11.82 30.76
C MET A 557 20.41 -11.98 30.98
N LEU A 558 19.63 -12.11 29.90
CA LEU A 558 18.16 -12.02 29.98
C LEU A 558 17.44 -13.35 29.84
N MET A 559 18.11 -14.42 29.37
CA MET A 559 17.42 -15.67 29.04
C MET A 559 18.02 -16.95 29.63
N ARG A 560 19.34 -17.04 29.83
CA ARG A 560 20.05 -18.31 30.11
C ARG A 560 19.45 -19.16 31.23
N ASP A 561 19.04 -18.53 32.32
CA ASP A 561 18.49 -19.20 33.50
C ASP A 561 17.00 -18.90 33.75
N LYS A 562 16.35 -18.18 32.81
CA LYS A 562 14.94 -17.76 32.94
C LYS A 562 13.99 -18.52 32.02
N VAL A 563 14.51 -19.34 31.13
CA VAL A 563 13.74 -20.14 30.17
C VAL A 563 14.24 -21.57 30.26
N GLU A 564 13.33 -22.53 30.18
CA GLU A 564 13.67 -23.95 30.16
C GLU A 564 14.67 -24.23 29.04
N TRP A 565 15.75 -24.91 29.39
CA TRP A 565 16.86 -25.14 28.45
C TRP A 565 16.41 -25.87 27.18
N GLU A 566 15.40 -26.74 27.29
CA GLU A 566 14.89 -27.59 26.21
C GLU A 566 13.81 -26.90 25.36
N ASP A 567 13.43 -25.66 25.68
CA ASP A 567 12.48 -24.89 24.89
C ASP A 567 12.94 -24.84 23.42
N GLU A 568 12.05 -25.25 22.51
CA GLU A 568 12.37 -25.43 21.10
C GLU A 568 12.82 -24.10 20.47
N MET A 569 12.14 -23.03 20.87
CA MET A 569 12.38 -21.69 20.37
C MET A 569 13.71 -21.13 20.88
N GLN A 570 14.03 -21.28 22.16
CA GLN A 570 15.33 -20.93 22.74
C GLN A 570 16.45 -21.75 22.10
N THR A 571 16.23 -23.04 21.84
CA THR A 571 17.20 -23.91 21.15
C THR A 571 17.48 -23.43 19.73
N LYS A 572 16.44 -23.06 18.96
CA LYS A 572 16.61 -22.45 17.63
C LYS A 572 17.40 -21.14 17.72
N LEU A 573 17.11 -20.31 18.72
CA LEU A 573 17.79 -19.03 18.94
C LEU A 573 19.27 -19.21 19.28
N ARG A 574 19.62 -20.09 20.23
CA ARG A 574 21.02 -20.41 20.56
C ARG A 574 21.80 -20.91 19.36
N LYS A 575 21.20 -21.80 18.56
CA LYS A 575 21.81 -22.29 17.30
C LYS A 575 22.04 -21.14 16.30
N ALA A 576 21.15 -20.15 16.23
CA ALA A 576 21.31 -18.98 15.40
C ALA A 576 22.47 -18.09 15.89
N ILE A 577 22.52 -17.76 17.18
CA ILE A 577 23.62 -16.99 17.79
C ILE A 577 24.95 -17.72 17.58
N ALA A 578 25.01 -19.03 17.82
CA ALA A 578 26.21 -19.83 17.64
C ALA A 578 26.72 -19.83 16.18
N ARG A 579 25.81 -19.85 15.19
CA ARG A 579 26.19 -19.67 13.77
C ARG A 579 26.77 -18.28 13.52
N LEU A 580 26.15 -17.23 14.09
CA LEU A 580 26.61 -15.86 13.97
C LEU A 580 28.01 -15.66 14.60
N VAL A 581 28.23 -16.17 15.82
CA VAL A 581 29.53 -16.17 16.52
C VAL A 581 30.60 -16.88 15.69
N ARG A 582 30.32 -18.08 15.15
CA ARG A 582 31.28 -18.81 14.29
C ARG A 582 31.62 -18.01 13.03
N ARG A 583 30.65 -17.34 12.41
CA ARG A 583 30.86 -16.48 11.24
C ARG A 583 31.76 -15.28 11.58
N HIS A 584 31.51 -14.62 12.71
CA HIS A 584 32.30 -13.50 13.19
C HIS A 584 33.72 -13.89 13.56
N TRP A 585 33.90 -15.03 14.23
CA TRP A 585 35.20 -15.60 14.54
C TRP A 585 36.01 -15.89 13.27
N ARG A 586 35.41 -16.52 12.24
CA ARG A 586 36.11 -16.74 10.96
C ARG A 586 36.52 -15.45 10.27
N ALA A 587 35.73 -14.39 10.42
CA ALA A 587 36.01 -13.07 9.90
C ALA A 587 37.02 -12.26 10.75
N GLY A 588 37.49 -12.81 11.88
CA GLY A 588 38.37 -12.10 12.81
C GLY A 588 37.70 -10.95 13.57
N ARG A 589 36.35 -10.89 13.56
CA ARG A 589 35.57 -9.85 14.27
C ARG A 589 35.39 -10.15 15.76
N VAL A 590 35.52 -11.40 16.17
CA VAL A 590 35.43 -11.85 17.57
C VAL A 590 36.68 -12.65 17.92
N MET A 591 37.29 -12.37 19.07
CA MET A 591 38.51 -13.05 19.52
C MET A 591 38.27 -14.55 19.77
N ASP A 592 39.28 -15.38 19.48
CA ASP A 592 39.20 -16.84 19.60
C ASP A 592 38.74 -17.30 20.99
N VAL A 593 39.30 -16.71 22.05
CA VAL A 593 38.96 -17.02 23.44
C VAL A 593 37.49 -16.69 23.74
N HIS A 594 37.01 -15.53 23.25
CA HIS A 594 35.62 -15.08 23.47
C HIS A 594 34.64 -15.97 22.69
N ALA A 595 34.93 -16.29 21.43
CA ALA A 595 34.09 -17.17 20.63
C ALA A 595 33.95 -18.57 21.23
N ARG A 596 35.05 -19.14 21.77
CA ARG A 596 35.02 -20.43 22.48
C ARG A 596 34.15 -20.35 23.72
N MET A 597 34.33 -19.31 24.55
CA MET A 597 33.53 -19.08 25.75
C MET A 597 32.03 -19.01 25.41
N MET A 598 31.65 -18.20 24.43
CA MET A 598 30.26 -18.02 24.00
C MET A 598 29.63 -19.34 23.55
N LEU A 599 30.34 -20.12 22.74
CA LEU A 599 29.84 -21.42 22.26
C LEU A 599 29.70 -22.45 23.38
N VAL A 600 30.66 -22.49 24.31
CA VAL A 600 30.60 -23.40 25.47
C VAL A 600 29.39 -23.07 26.35
N GLN A 601 29.14 -21.79 26.63
CA GLN A 601 27.99 -21.37 27.44
C GLN A 601 26.64 -21.71 26.80
N MET A 602 26.54 -21.70 25.46
CA MET A 602 25.36 -22.16 24.72
C MET A 602 25.25 -23.70 24.57
N ARG A 603 26.19 -24.47 25.17
CA ARG A 603 26.38 -25.93 24.97
C ARG A 603 26.51 -26.34 23.50
N GLU A 604 27.12 -25.47 22.71
CA GLU A 604 27.38 -25.67 21.30
C GLU A 604 28.80 -26.21 21.10
N ARG A 605 29.01 -27.04 20.06
CA ARG A 605 30.34 -27.64 19.82
C ARG A 605 31.39 -26.52 19.70
N PRO A 606 32.47 -26.56 20.51
CA PRO A 606 33.52 -25.56 20.48
C PRO A 606 34.28 -25.65 19.15
N ILE A 607 34.91 -24.54 18.76
CA ILE A 607 35.64 -24.47 17.51
C ILE A 607 36.97 -25.22 17.64
N MET A 608 37.01 -26.44 17.12
CA MET A 608 38.21 -27.27 17.03
C MET A 608 38.94 -26.93 15.72
N GLY A 609 39.78 -25.91 15.73
CA GLY A 609 40.60 -25.52 14.57
C GLY A 609 41.60 -24.44 14.93
N ARG A 610 42.77 -24.42 14.26
CA ARG A 610 43.69 -23.28 14.31
C ARG A 610 42.87 -22.05 13.91
N GLY A 611 42.87 -21.01 14.76
CA GLY A 611 42.17 -19.74 14.53
C GLY A 611 42.41 -19.21 13.12
N PRO A 612 41.53 -18.33 12.59
CA PRO A 612 41.69 -17.76 11.24
C PRO A 612 43.14 -17.34 11.11
N GLY A 613 43.92 -18.17 10.40
CA GLY A 613 45.36 -18.07 10.45
C GLY A 613 45.64 -16.64 10.04
N ARG A 614 46.32 -15.87 10.90
CA ARG A 614 46.85 -14.56 10.50
C ARG A 614 47.52 -14.85 9.18
N ARG A 615 46.85 -14.54 8.06
CA ARG A 615 47.47 -14.53 6.74
C ARG A 615 48.43 -13.38 6.92
N VAL A 616 49.65 -13.71 7.33
CA VAL A 616 50.75 -12.78 7.34
C VAL A 616 50.72 -12.20 5.94
N PRO A 617 50.46 -10.89 5.78
CA PRO A 617 50.38 -10.31 4.45
C PRO A 617 51.66 -10.69 3.75
N GLU A 618 51.53 -11.42 2.66
CA GLU A 618 52.60 -12.02 1.88
C GLU A 618 53.41 -10.86 1.25
N ARG A 619 54.24 -10.22 2.07
CA ARG A 619 55.16 -9.16 1.67
C ARG A 619 56.18 -9.81 0.75
N ARG A 620 56.01 -9.54 -0.55
CA ARG A 620 57.07 -9.47 -1.56
C ARG A 620 58.14 -10.57 -1.47
N ARG A 621 57.82 -11.77 -1.96
CA ARG A 621 58.80 -12.63 -2.64
C ARG A 621 58.68 -12.44 -4.16
N LYS A 622 59.08 -11.26 -4.65
CA LYS A 622 59.40 -10.98 -6.06
C LYS A 622 60.68 -10.13 -6.11
N ALA A 623 61.81 -10.77 -5.86
CA ALA A 623 63.16 -10.29 -6.21
C ALA A 623 64.17 -11.41 -5.92
N ALA A 624 64.29 -12.39 -6.81
CA ALA A 624 65.48 -13.25 -6.99
C ALA A 624 65.15 -14.45 -7.91
N ALA A 625 64.93 -14.21 -9.20
CA ALA A 625 65.02 -15.24 -10.24
C ALA A 625 65.11 -14.55 -11.61
N GLY A 626 66.31 -14.04 -11.92
CA GLY A 626 66.60 -13.37 -13.18
C GLY A 626 68.11 -13.32 -13.39
N GLY A 627 68.74 -14.48 -13.52
CA GLY A 627 70.16 -14.60 -13.84
C GLY A 627 70.41 -15.86 -14.67
N GLY A 628 70.91 -15.67 -15.90
CA GLY A 628 71.61 -16.70 -16.66
C GLY A 628 71.05 -17.01 -18.06
N LYS A 629 71.50 -16.27 -19.08
CA LYS A 629 71.67 -16.79 -20.46
C LYS A 629 73.13 -16.61 -20.85
N LYS A 630 73.78 -17.72 -21.21
CA LYS A 630 75.16 -17.81 -21.71
C LYS A 630 75.22 -17.50 -23.22
N SER A 631 76.34 -16.92 -23.63
CA SER A 631 76.90 -16.92 -24.99
C SER A 631 77.37 -18.31 -25.43
#